data_AF-A0A2H9PKV3-F1
#
_entry.id   AF-A0A2H9PKV3-F1
#
_cell.length_a   1.000
_cell.length_b   1.000
_cell.length_c   1.000
_cell.angle_alpha   90.00
_cell.angle_beta   90.00
_cell.angle_gamma   90.00
#
_symmetry.space_group_name_H-M   'P 1'
#
loop_
_entity.id
_entity.type
_entity.pdbx_description
1 polymer ?
#
loop_
_entity_poly.entity_id
_entity_poly.type
_entity_poly.pdbx_seq_one_letter_code
_entity_poly.pdbx_strand_id
1 'polypeptide(L)'
;MARFRRIEWRVNRNEYERILNNAQAQGHATLSSYLRELTLKNDLFIQQTVKETNDNVKKILEFIKEAHQDGQTQKKRSGGAF
;
A
#
# COMPACT_ATOMS: atom_id res chain seq x y z
N MET A 1 22.45 22.54 -11.64
CA MET A 1 21.59 22.79 -10.46
C MET A 1 20.34 21.94 -10.57
N ALA A 2 19.94 21.23 -9.50
CA ALA A 2 18.71 20.43 -9.52
C ALA A 2 17.47 21.31 -9.69
N ARG A 3 16.54 20.90 -10.54
CA ARG A 3 15.31 21.66 -10.83
C ARG A 3 14.29 21.37 -9.74
N PHE A 4 14.17 22.26 -8.76
CA PHE A 4 13.19 22.11 -7.69
C PHE A 4 11.78 22.41 -8.22
N ARG A 5 10.81 21.54 -7.91
CA ARG A 5 9.38 21.83 -8.08
C ARG A 5 8.79 22.21 -6.73
N ARG A 6 8.04 23.30 -6.68
CA ARG A 6 7.34 23.74 -5.48
C ARG A 6 5.95 23.12 -5.47
N ILE A 7 5.54 22.63 -4.30
CA ILE A 7 4.18 22.16 -4.03
C ILE A 7 3.61 23.13 -2.99
N GLU A 8 2.45 23.70 -3.27
CA GLU A 8 1.77 24.67 -2.39
C GLU A 8 0.37 24.17 -2.07
N TRP A 9 -0.03 24.28 -0.81
CA TRP A 9 -1.37 23.95 -0.34
C TRP A 9 -1.90 25.08 0.53
N ARG A 10 -3.21 25.31 0.47
CA ARG A 10 -3.90 26.23 1.37
C ARG A 10 -4.54 25.42 2.48
N VAL A 11 -4.29 25.85 3.71
CA VAL A 11 -4.88 25.28 4.91
C VAL A 11 -5.52 26.40 5.71
N ASN A 12 -6.56 26.06 6.48
CA ASN A 12 -7.09 27.01 7.43
C ASN A 12 -6.14 27.17 8.63
N ARG A 13 -6.38 28.20 9.45
CA ARG A 13 -5.51 28.51 10.60
C ARG A 13 -5.40 27.34 11.58
N ASN A 14 -6.50 26.67 11.87
CA ASN A 14 -6.55 25.57 12.83
C ASN A 14 -5.74 24.36 12.32
N GLU A 15 -5.84 24.05 11.03
CA GLU A 15 -5.04 23.02 10.37
C GLU A 15 -3.56 23.37 10.40
N TYR A 16 -3.22 24.63 10.09
CA TYR A 16 -1.83 25.09 10.14
C TYR A 16 -1.22 24.91 11.53
N GLU A 17 -1.92 25.34 12.58
CA GLU A 17 -1.46 25.20 13.96
C GLU A 17 -1.31 23.72 14.35
N ARG A 18 -2.25 22.85 13.94
CA ARG A 18 -2.14 21.40 14.15
C ARG A 18 -0.92 20.79 13.44
N ILE A 19 -0.67 21.18 12.19
CA ILE A 19 0.48 20.72 11.42
C ILE A 19 1.79 21.16 12.10
N LEU A 20 1.85 22.41 12.54
CA LEU A 20 3.02 22.98 13.22
C LEU A 20 3.31 22.25 14.54
N ASN A 21 2.30 22.06 15.38
CA ASN A 21 2.44 21.36 16.66
C ASN A 21 2.91 19.91 16.46
N ASN A 22 2.35 19.21 15.47
CA ASN A 22 2.77 17.84 15.17
C ASN A 22 4.22 17.79 14.63
N ALA A 23 4.60 18.74 13.77
CA ALA A 23 5.97 18.82 13.26
C ALA A 23 6.98 19.01 14.40
N GLN A 24 6.66 19.88 15.37
CA GLN A 24 7.50 20.13 16.54
C GLN A 24 7.56 18.91 17.48
N ALA A 25 6.41 18.27 17.74
CA ALA A 25 6.34 17.08 18.59
C ALA A 25 7.17 15.90 18.03
N GLN A 26 7.30 15.81 16.70
CA GLN A 26 8.11 14.79 16.01
C GLN A 26 9.57 15.24 15.80
N GLY A 27 9.96 16.42 16.28
CA GLY A 27 11.34 16.91 16.23
C GLY A 27 11.79 17.41 14.86
N HIS A 28 10.87 17.74 13.95
CA HIS A 28 11.25 18.29 12.64
C HIS A 28 11.68 19.74 12.74
N ALA A 29 12.85 20.04 12.17
CA ALA A 29 13.37 21.41 12.09
C ALA A 29 12.55 22.35 11.19
N THR A 30 11.85 21.81 10.18
CA THR A 30 11.01 22.59 9.27
C THR A 30 9.71 21.87 8.94
N LEU A 31 8.65 22.66 8.70
CA LEU A 31 7.36 22.14 8.26
C LEU A 31 7.48 21.38 6.93
N SER A 32 8.31 21.86 6.02
CA SER A 32 8.54 21.19 4.72
C SER A 32 9.18 19.82 4.88
N SER A 33 10.07 19.64 5.85
CA SER A 33 10.64 18.32 6.17
C SER A 33 9.57 17.37 6.67
N TYR A 34 8.75 17.83 7.62
CA TYR A 34 7.64 17.06 8.17
C TYR A 34 6.64 16.63 7.09
N LEU A 35 6.20 17.58 6.25
CA LEU A 35 5.24 17.32 5.18
C LEU A 35 5.81 16.38 4.10
N ARG A 36 7.10 16.52 3.77
CA ARG A 36 7.78 15.60 2.86
C ARG A 36 7.80 14.18 3.44
N GLU A 37 8.18 14.04 4.71
CA GLU A 37 8.24 12.74 5.37
C GLU A 37 6.87 12.07 5.42
N LEU A 38 5.82 12.81 5.80
CA LEU A 38 4.44 12.30 5.80
C LEU A 38 4.00 11.82 4.42
N THR A 39 4.30 12.61 3.38
CA THR A 39 3.93 12.28 2.01
C THR A 39 4.63 11.01 1.55
N LEU A 40 5.94 10.88 1.82
CA LEU A 40 6.72 9.69 1.48
C LEU A 40 6.27 8.45 2.27
N LYS A 41 6.02 8.60 3.58
CA LYS A 41 5.52 7.49 4.43
C LYS A 41 4.17 6.96 3.93
N ASN A 42 3.25 7.86 3.60
CA ASN A 42 1.93 7.46 3.09
C ASN A 42 2.02 6.83 1.69
N ASP A 43 2.86 7.37 0.81
CA ASP A 43 3.09 6.78 -0.52
C ASP A 43 3.66 5.35 -0.40
N LEU A 44 4.69 5.17 0.45
CA LEU A 44 5.25 3.85 0.74
C LEU A 44 4.22 2.89 1.32
N PHE A 45 3.40 3.35 2.27
CA PHE A 45 2.33 2.55 2.87
C PHE A 45 1.30 2.09 1.83
N ILE A 46 0.86 2.99 0.95
CA ILE A 46 -0.09 2.68 -0.13
C ILE A 46 0.54 1.68 -1.10
N GLN A 47 1.77 1.93 -1.55
CA GLN A 47 2.47 1.03 -2.47
C GLN A 47 2.63 -0.38 -1.89
N GLN A 48 3.00 -0.47 -0.61
CA GLN A 48 3.17 -1.74 0.07
C GLN A 48 1.83 -2.47 0.25
N THR A 49 0.78 -1.77 0.66
CA THR A 49 -0.56 -2.35 0.81
C THR A 49 -1.08 -2.91 -0.51
N VAL A 50 -0.91 -2.16 -1.61
CA VAL A 50 -1.30 -2.61 -2.96
C VAL A 50 -0.50 -3.85 -3.37
N LYS A 51 0.81 -3.85 -3.13
CA LYS A 51 1.68 -4.99 -3.44
C LYS A 51 1.27 -6.24 -2.67
N GLU A 52 1.11 -6.13 -1.35
CA GLU A 52 0.71 -7.25 -0.48
C GLU A 52 -0.67 -7.79 -0.88
N THR A 53 -1.61 -6.90 -1.20
CA THR A 53 -2.94 -7.30 -1.68
C THR A 53 -2.83 -8.09 -2.97
N ASN A 54 -2.03 -7.62 -3.94
CA ASN A 54 -1.82 -8.31 -5.21
C ASN A 54 -1.17 -9.69 -5.02
N ASP A 55 -0.18 -9.79 -4.15
CA ASP A 55 0.51 -11.06 -3.85
C ASP A 55 -0.43 -12.05 -3.16
N ASN A 56 -1.29 -11.58 -2.25
CA ASN A 56 -2.30 -12.41 -1.62
C ASN A 56 -3.36 -12.90 -2.62
N VAL A 57 -3.81 -12.03 -3.53
CA VAL A 57 -4.74 -12.41 -4.60
C VAL A 57 -4.14 -13.48 -5.50
N LYS A 58 -2.85 -13.34 -5.89
CA LYS A 58 -2.15 -14.37 -6.68
C LYS A 58 -2.10 -15.72 -5.98
N LYS A 59 -1.74 -15.75 -4.70
CA LYS A 59 -1.70 -16.98 -3.89
C LYS A 59 -3.08 -17.65 -3.81
N ILE A 60 -4.13 -16.85 -3.62
CA ILE A 60 -5.51 -17.36 -3.61
C ILE A 60 -5.88 -17.95 -4.97
N LEU A 61 -5.53 -17.28 -6.08
CA LEU A 61 -5.80 -17.78 -7.43
C LEU A 61 -5.02 -19.06 -7.75
N GLU A 62 -3.77 -19.18 -7.29
CA GLU A 62 -2.96 -20.40 -7.42
C GLU A 62 -3.60 -21.54 -6.62
N PHE A 63 -3.93 -21.31 -5.35
CA PHE A 63 -4.62 -22.30 -4.52
C PHE A 63 -5.94 -22.78 -5.13
N ILE A 64 -6.75 -21.85 -5.67
CA ILE A 64 -8.01 -22.19 -6.35
C ILE A 64 -7.74 -23.03 -7.60
N LYS A 65 -6.72 -22.69 -8.40
CA LYS A 65 -6.35 -23.49 -9.59
C LYS A 65 -5.90 -24.89 -9.22
N GLU A 66 -5.05 -25.04 -8.21
CA GLU A 66 -4.58 -26.34 -7.71
C GLU A 66 -5.76 -27.17 -7.19
N ALA A 67 -6.62 -26.60 -6.34
CA ALA A 67 -7.81 -27.28 -5.83
C ALA A 67 -8.78 -27.73 -6.94
N HIS A 68 -8.95 -26.92 -7.99
CA HIS A 68 -9.76 -27.30 -9.15
C HIS A 68 -9.11 -28.41 -10.00
N GLN A 69 -7.78 -28.41 -10.17
CA GLN A 69 -7.07 -29.45 -10.89
C GLN A 69 -7.10 -30.79 -10.15
N ASP A 70 -6.91 -30.78 -8.84
CA ASP A 70 -6.98 -31.99 -8.00
C ASP A 70 -8.39 -32.59 -8.00
N GLY A 71 -9.43 -31.76 -7.90
CA GLY A 71 -10.82 -32.21 -7.99
C GLY A 71 -11.21 -32.83 -9.34
N GLN A 72 -10.65 -32.35 -10.45
CA GLN A 72 -10.86 -32.96 -11.77
C GLN A 72 -10.08 -34.28 -11.94
N THR A 73 -8.89 -34.38 -11.35
CA THR A 73 -8.04 -35.58 -11.42
C THR A 73 -8.63 -36.73 -10.62
N GLN A 74 -9.27 -36.44 -9.47
CA GLN A 74 -10.00 -37.45 -8.70
C GLN A 74 -11.26 -37.96 -9.41
N LYS A 75 -12.05 -37.08 -10.05
CA LYS A 75 -13.24 -37.49 -10.83
C LYS A 75 -12.91 -38.42 -12.01
N LYS A 76 -11.77 -38.20 -12.70
CA LYS A 76 -11.33 -39.09 -13.79
C LYS A 76 -10.90 -40.47 -13.28
N ARG A 77 -10.32 -40.56 -12.08
CA ARG A 77 -9.89 -41.83 -11.47
C ARG A 77 -11.06 -42.67 -10.94
N SER A 78 -12.13 -42.03 -10.44
CA SER A 78 -13.32 -42.74 -9.96
C SER A 78 -14.30 -43.15 -11.07
N GLY A 79 -14.23 -42.53 -12.26
CA GLY A 79 -15.09 -42.84 -13.40
C GLY A 79 -14.57 -43.92 -14.35
N GLY A 80 -13.38 -44.48 -14.11
CA GLY A 80 -12.73 -45.48 -14.97
C GLY A 80 -12.76 -46.92 -14.45
N ALA A 81 -13.54 -47.19 -13.40
CA ALA A 81 -13.70 -48.53 -12.83
C ALA A 81 -15.09 -49.09 -13.14
N PHE A 82 -15.38 -49.31 -14.43
CA PHE A 82 -16.44 -50.19 -14.93
C PHE A 82 -15.99 -50.80 -16.26
#